data_AF-A0A429A6F5-F1
#
_entry.id   AF-A0A429A6F5-F1
#
_cell.length_a   1.000
_cell.length_b   1.000
_cell.length_c   1.000
_cell.angle_alpha   90.00
_cell.angle_beta   90.00
_cell.angle_gamma   90.00
#
_symmetry.space_group_name_H-M   'P 1'
#
loop_
_entity.id
_entity.type
_entity.pdbx_description
1 polymer ?
#
loop_
_entity_poly.entity_id
_entity_poly.type
_entity_poly.pdbx_seq_one_letter_code
_entity_poly.pdbx_strand_id
1 'polypeptide(L)' 'MRCALHATGALRATSHRGMERCWLVTLSAVDGRQYVCRVYAPEGALLADLFWEAWHCHDESALPRAWDLFDAAVIRLVG' A
#
# COMPACT_ATOMS: atom_id res chain seq x y z
N MET A 1 -16.88 -2.55 0.25
CA MET A 1 -15.55 -2.89 -0.28
C MET A 1 -15.46 -2.52 -1.76
N ARG A 2 -14.96 -1.32 -2.07
CA ARG A 2 -14.53 -0.78 -3.38
C ARG A 2 -13.55 0.37 -3.01
N CYS A 3 -12.39 0.63 -3.60
CA CYS A 3 -11.80 0.27 -4.89
C CYS A 3 -10.37 -0.31 -4.72
N ALA A 4 -9.94 -1.12 -5.68
CA ALA A 4 -8.56 -1.55 -5.85
C ALA A 4 -7.82 -0.49 -6.67
N LEU A 5 -7.00 0.35 -6.03
CA LEU A 5 -5.97 1.09 -6.75
C LEU A 5 -4.79 0.15 -6.98
N HIS A 6 -4.40 -0.01 -8.24
CA HIS A 6 -3.19 -0.70 -8.63
C HIS A 6 -2.03 0.29 -8.46
N ALA A 7 -1.39 0.28 -7.29
CA ALA A 7 -0.17 1.03 -7.06
C ALA A 7 0.99 0.29 -7.75
N THR A 8 1.17 0.53 -9.05
CA THR A 8 2.43 0.17 -9.71
C THR A 8 3.40 1.33 -9.51
N GLY A 9 3.86 1.50 -8.26
CA GLY A 9 4.83 2.52 -7.85
C GLY A 9 6.25 1.95 -7.89
N ALA A 10 7.14 2.62 -8.62
CA ALA A 10 8.51 2.22 -8.79
C ALA A 10 9.30 2.48 -7.50
N LEU A 11 9.24 1.53 -6.56
CA LEU A 11 10.41 1.29 -5.70
C LEU A 11 11.60 1.18 -6.67
N ARG A 12 12.66 1.96 -6.46
CA ARG A 12 13.92 1.84 -7.18
C ARG A 12 14.50 0.44 -6.93
N ALA A 13 13.92 -0.56 -7.59
CA ALA A 13 14.33 -1.93 -7.55
C ALA A 13 15.24 -2.11 -8.76
N THR A 14 16.53 -2.27 -8.48
CA THR A 14 17.40 -3.09 -9.32
C THR A 14 16.59 -4.32 -9.77
N SER A 15 16.38 -4.45 -11.07
CA SER A 15 15.56 -5.45 -11.75
C SER A 15 15.52 -6.82 -11.06
N HIS A 16 14.49 -7.08 -10.25
CA HIS A 16 14.18 -8.38 -9.65
C HIS A 16 12.74 -8.79 -9.95
N ARG A 17 12.39 -8.89 -11.24
CA ARG A 17 11.05 -9.30 -11.73
C ARG A 17 10.58 -10.71 -11.30
N GLY A 18 11.32 -11.43 -10.45
CA GLY A 18 11.00 -12.80 -10.01
C GLY A 18 10.84 -13.00 -8.49
N MET A 19 11.00 -11.98 -7.65
CA MET A 19 10.95 -12.11 -6.17
C MET A 19 9.97 -11.15 -5.49
N GLU A 20 9.07 -10.52 -6.24
CA GLU A 20 8.06 -9.63 -5.66
C GLU A 20 6.92 -10.45 -5.05
N ARG A 21 6.68 -10.22 -3.76
CA ARG A 21 5.54 -10.72 -2.99
C ARG A 21 4.40 -9.70 -3.09
N CYS A 22 3.17 -10.18 -2.92
CA CYS A 22 1.99 -9.32 -2.87
C CYS A 22 1.61 -9.06 -1.42
N TRP A 23 1.38 -7.80 -1.07
CA TRP A 23 0.95 -7.35 0.25
C TRP A 23 -0.39 -6.61 0.14
N LEU A 24 -1.27 -6.80 1.12
CA LEU A 24 -2.45 -5.97 1.33
C LEU A 24 -2.14 -4.94 2.41
N VAL A 25 -2.27 -3.67 2.06
CA VAL A 25 -2.12 -2.54 2.99
C VAL A 25 -3.48 -1.88 3.15
N THR A 26 -4.00 -1.88 4.38
CA THR A 26 -5.27 -1.22 4.72
C THR A 26 -4.98 0.10 5.38
N LEU A 27 -5.46 1.18 4.79
CA LEU A 27 -5.35 2.54 5.30
C LEU A 27 -6.69 2.98 5.87
N SER A 28 -6.67 3.54 7.07
CA SER A 28 -7.84 4.18 7.66
C SER A 28 -7.98 5.60 7.11
N ALA A 29 -9.20 6.05 6.86
CA ALA A 29 -9.46 7.37 6.31
C ALA A 29 -10.18 8.30 7.28
N VAL A 30 -10.12 9.60 6.97
CA VAL A 30 -10.72 10.66 7.79
C VAL A 30 -12.24 10.54 7.90
N ASP A 31 -12.88 9.87 6.94
CA ASP A 31 -14.33 9.62 6.92
C ASP A 31 -14.72 8.31 7.62
N GLY A 32 -13.77 7.65 8.28
CA GLY A 32 -13.97 6.37 8.97
C GLY A 32 -14.01 5.15 8.05
N ARG A 33 -13.82 5.32 6.73
CA ARG A 33 -13.67 4.19 5.80
C ARG A 33 -12.27 3.60 5.87
N GLN A 34 -12.16 2.38 5.34
CA GLN A 34 -10.89 1.70 5.12
C GLN A 34 -10.67 1.50 3.62
N TYR A 35 -9.46 1.82 3.17
CA TYR A 35 -9.01 1.63 1.79
C TYR A 35 -7.94 0.55 1.76
N VAL A 36 -8.07 -0.40 0.84
CA VAL A 36 -7.15 -1.55 0.74
C VAL A 36 -6.39 -1.46 -0.57
N CYS A 37 -5.07 -1.37 -0.48
CA CYS A 37 -4.17 -1.37 -1.63
C CYS A 37 -3.42 -2.70 -1.73
N ARG A 38 -3.15 -3.14 -2.96
CA ARG A 38 -2.17 -4.19 -3.22
C ARG A 38 -0.82 -3.55 -3.53
N VAL A 39 0.19 -3.91 -2.78
CA VAL A 39 1.58 -3.49 -3.00
C VAL A 39 2.39 -4.71 -3.40
N TYR A 40 3.07 -4.64 -4.53
CA TYR A 40 4.02 -5.67 -4.96
C TYR A 40 5.42 -5.19 -4.59
N ALA A 41 6.11 -5.97 -3.76
CA ALA A 41 7.41 -5.60 -3.23
C ALA A 41 8.25 -6.83 -2.91
N PRO A 42 9.59 -6.71 -2.86
CA PRO A 42 10.46 -7.80 -2.43
C PRO A 42 10.05 -8.36 -1.06
N GLU A 43 10.36 -9.63 -0.80
CA GLU A 43 10.05 -10.29 0.49
C GLU A 43 10.60 -9.53 1.71
N GLY A 44 11.79 -8.93 1.57
CA GLY A 44 12.45 -8.15 2.61
C GLY A 44 12.03 -6.68 2.68
N ALA A 45 10.96 -6.26 2.01
CA ALA A 45 10.49 -4.88 2.05
C ALA A 45 10.13 -4.45 3.49
N LEU A 46 10.53 -3.24 3.87
CA LEU A 46 10.13 -2.69 5.16
C LEU A 46 8.64 -2.39 5.15
N LEU A 47 7.96 -2.65 6.26
CA LEU A 47 6.54 -2.33 6.40
C LEU A 47 6.26 -0.84 6.15
N ALA A 48 7.19 0.03 6.57
CA ALA A 48 7.10 1.47 6.33
C ALA A 48 7.12 1.82 4.83
N ASP A 49 7.92 1.12 4.03
CA ASP A 49 7.96 1.32 2.57
C ASP A 49 6.65 0.88 1.93
N LEU A 50 6.09 -0.26 2.38
CA LEU A 50 4.78 -0.74 1.91
C LEU A 50 3.65 0.25 2.25
N PHE A 51 3.68 0.81 3.46
CA PHE A 51 2.75 1.85 3.88
C PHE A 51 2.89 3.10 3.01
N TRP A 52 4.13 3.57 2.82
CA TRP A 52 4.40 4.78 2.06
C TRP A 52 3.89 4.69 0.63
N GLU A 53 4.18 3.58 -0.05
CA GLU A 53 3.69 3.33 -1.42
C GLU A 53 2.15 3.28 -1.47
N ALA A 54 1.52 2.59 -0.51
CA ALA A 54 0.05 2.53 -0.45
C ALA A 54 -0.58 3.89 -0.16
N TRP A 55 -0.01 4.66 0.78
CA TRP A 55 -0.52 5.96 1.19
C TRP A 55 -0.36 6.99 0.08
N HIS A 56 0.78 7.02 -0.61
CA HIS A 56 1.01 7.94 -1.72
C HIS A 56 0.08 7.65 -2.90
N CYS A 57 -0.12 6.36 -3.23
CA CYS A 57 -1.09 5.98 -4.26
C CYS A 57 -2.53 6.41 -3.90
N HIS A 58 -2.90 6.36 -2.61
CA HIS A 58 -4.20 6.84 -2.15
C HIS A 58 -4.32 8.38 -2.15
N ASP A 59 -3.27 9.10 -1.76
CA ASP A 59 -3.25 10.56 -1.67
C ASP A 59 -3.48 11.23 -3.03
N GLU A 60 -3.10 10.56 -4.13
CA GLU A 60 -3.38 11.01 -5.51
C GLU A 60 -4.83 10.74 -5.96
N SER A 61 -5.64 10.04 -5.17
CA SER A 61 -7.02 9.72 -5.52
C SER A 61 -7.99 10.86 -5.15
N ALA A 62 -9.18 10.88 -5.79
CA ALA A 62 -10.27 11.79 -5.42
C ALA A 62 -11.07 11.31 -4.17
N LEU A 63 -10.57 10.31 -3.44
CA LEU A 63 -11.23 9.76 -2.26
C LEU A 63 -10.89 10.59 -1.02
N PRO A 64 -11.73 10.53 0.03
CA PRO A 64 -11.39 11.11 1.32
C PRO A 64 -9.98 10.70 1.80
N ARG A 65 -9.21 11.67 2.30
CA ARG A 65 -7.80 11.49 2.70
C ARG A 65 -7.64 10.32 3.67
N ALA A 66 -6.62 9.49 3.42
CA ALA A 66 -6.16 8.49 4.37
C ALA A 66 -5.28 9.12 5.46
N TRP A 67 -5.35 8.59 6.67
CA TRP A 67 -4.40 8.97 7.73
C TRP A 67 -2.98 8.59 7.32
N ASP A 68 -2.04 9.51 7.54
CA ASP A 68 -0.59 9.33 7.41
C ASP A 68 0.04 8.66 8.64
N LEU A 69 -0.77 7.91 9.41
CA LEU A 69 -0.37 7.21 10.61
C LEU A 69 -0.02 5.76 10.28
N PHE A 70 1.28 5.45 10.24
CA PHE A 70 1.80 4.11 9.99
C PHE A 70 1.19 3.06 10.93
N ASP A 71 1.11 3.35 12.23
CA ASP A 71 0.60 2.41 13.24
C ASP A 71 -0.90 2.11 13.10
N ALA A 72 -1.64 2.92 12.34
CA ALA A 72 -3.05 2.67 12.04
C ALA A 72 -3.24 1.77 10.81
N ALA A 73 -2.17 1.47 10.07
CA ALA A 73 -2.23 0.64 8.88
C ALA A 73 -2.19 -0.85 9.24
N VAL A 74 -3.00 -1.64 8.53
CA VAL A 74 -2.95 -3.11 8.63
C VAL A 74 -2.26 -3.64 7.39
N ILE A 75 -1.08 -4.25 7.58
CA ILE A 75 -0.25 -4.77 6.49
C ILE A 75 -0.20 -6.29 6.59
N ARG A 76 -0.52 -6.98 5.49
CA ARG A 76 -0.58 -8.44 5.45
C ARG A 76 0.02 -8.97 4.16
N LEU A 77 0.82 -10.03 4.26
CA LEU A 77 1.30 -10.76 3.10
C LEU A 77 0.13 -11.55 2.47
N VAL A 78 0.08 -11.58 1.14
CA VAL A 78 -0.86 -12.39 0.35
C VAL A 78 -0.08 -13.59 -0.18
N GLY A 79 -0.41 -14.78 0.32
CA GLY A 79 0.23 -16.04 -0.05
C GLY A 79 0.38 -16.97 1.13
#